data_AF-A0A7S3LCR9-F1
#
_entry.id   AF-A0A7S3LCR9-F1
#
_cell.length_a   1.000
_cell.length_b   1.000
_cell.length_c   1.000
_cell.angle_alpha   90.00
_cell.angle_beta   90.00
_cell.angle_gamma   90.00
#
_symmetry.space_group_name_H-M   'P 1'
#
loop_
_entity.id
_entity.type
_entity.pdbx_description
1 polymer ?
#
loop_
_entity_poly.entity_id
_entity_poly.type
_entity_poly.pdbx_seq_one_letter_code
_entity_poly.pdbx_strand_id
1 'polypeptide(L)'
;VRETSRAIAKISHGHPLVVFSIMLSTIESFDNMIKVMVESMRFVAPLSLDVLCFCILNRLTGSMGDASRSRLKEDGVNVSQWLQSLETFIGALCKQFPSLEVRGIIS
;
A
#
# COMPACT_ATOMS: atom_id res chain seq x y z
N VAL A 1 -15.33 -11.42 3.58
CA VAL A 1 -13.87 -11.13 3.62
C VAL A 1 -13.09 -12.03 2.66
N ARG A 2 -13.08 -13.36 2.83
CA ARG A 2 -12.28 -14.26 1.96
C ARG A 2 -12.62 -14.20 0.46
N GLU A 3 -13.87 -13.95 0.08
CA GLU A 3 -14.27 -13.90 -1.32
C GLU A 3 -13.81 -12.62 -2.03
N THR A 4 -13.97 -11.46 -1.39
CA THR A 4 -13.44 -10.18 -1.86
C THR A 4 -11.92 -10.20 -1.97
N SER A 5 -11.21 -10.81 -1.01
CA SER A 5 -9.76 -11.00 -1.08
C SER A 5 -9.31 -11.80 -2.31
N ARG A 6 -10.04 -12.86 -2.67
CA ARG A 6 -9.75 -13.65 -3.87
C ARG A 6 -10.09 -12.91 -5.16
N ALA A 7 -11.13 -12.09 -5.16
CA ALA A 7 -11.48 -11.26 -6.30
C ALA A 7 -10.36 -10.23 -6.59
N ILE A 8 -9.84 -9.57 -5.55
CA ILE A 8 -8.70 -8.65 -5.67
C ILE A 8 -7.49 -9.38 -6.28
N ALA A 9 -7.15 -10.57 -5.76
CA ALA A 9 -6.03 -11.36 -6.28
C ALA A 9 -6.19 -11.75 -7.77
N LYS A 10 -7.40 -12.11 -8.20
CA LYS A 10 -7.67 -12.43 -9.60
C LYS A 10 -7.47 -11.22 -10.51
N ILE A 11 -7.96 -10.06 -10.09
CA ILE A 11 -7.86 -8.83 -10.90
C ILE A 11 -6.41 -8.30 -10.90
N SER A 12 -5.71 -8.37 -9.77
CA SER A 12 -4.31 -7.95 -9.66
C SER A 12 -3.36 -8.77 -10.51
N HIS A 13 -3.72 -10.01 -10.86
CA HIS A 13 -2.91 -10.85 -11.75
C HIS A 13 -2.79 -10.25 -13.17
N GLY A 14 -3.88 -9.67 -13.71
CA GLY A 14 -3.87 -9.06 -15.03
C GLY A 14 -3.43 -7.59 -15.03
N HIS A 15 -3.75 -6.85 -13.97
CA HIS A 15 -3.56 -5.40 -13.94
C HIS A 15 -3.03 -4.92 -12.56
N PRO A 16 -1.84 -5.38 -12.12
CA PRO A 16 -1.37 -5.14 -10.75
C PRO A 16 -1.18 -3.64 -10.44
N LEU A 17 -0.60 -2.87 -11.36
CA LEU A 17 -0.34 -1.43 -11.16
C LEU A 17 -1.61 -0.63 -10.84
N VAL A 18 -2.66 -0.80 -11.65
CA VAL A 18 -3.92 -0.07 -11.48
C VAL A 18 -4.62 -0.49 -10.18
N VAL A 19 -4.67 -1.80 -9.91
CA VAL A 19 -5.29 -2.34 -8.70
C VAL A 19 -4.59 -1.81 -7.44
N PHE A 20 -3.26 -1.87 -7.39
CA PHE A 20 -2.52 -1.41 -6.22
C PHE A 20 -2.53 0.12 -6.10
N SER A 21 -2.57 0.87 -7.19
CA SER A 21 -2.75 2.33 -7.14
C SER A 21 -4.06 2.70 -6.43
N ILE A 22 -5.18 2.06 -6.82
CA ILE A 22 -6.51 2.28 -6.24
C ILE A 22 -6.55 1.82 -4.78
N MET A 23 -5.98 0.64 -4.51
CA MET A 23 -5.89 0.08 -3.16
C MET A 23 -5.12 1.01 -2.22
N LEU A 24 -3.96 1.52 -2.65
CA LEU A 24 -3.14 2.45 -1.87
C LEU A 24 -3.89 3.76 -1.59
N SER A 25 -4.57 4.33 -2.61
CA SER A 25 -5.41 5.52 -2.41
C SER A 25 -6.56 5.27 -1.41
N THR A 26 -7.10 4.04 -1.40
CA THR A 26 -8.16 3.65 -0.47
C THR A 26 -7.65 3.58 0.96
N ILE A 27 -6.51 2.92 1.22
CA ILE A 27 -5.95 2.82 2.58
C ILE A 27 -5.46 4.17 3.12
N GLU A 28 -4.98 5.06 2.23
CA GLU A 28 -4.53 6.41 2.61
C GLU A 28 -5.70 7.27 3.10
N SER A 29 -6.91 6.98 2.62
CA SER A 29 -8.14 7.69 3.01
C SER A 29 -8.90 6.99 4.15
N PHE A 30 -8.76 5.66 4.26
CA PHE A 30 -9.52 4.82 5.17
C PHE A 30 -8.60 3.82 5.90
N ASP A 31 -8.15 4.20 7.08
CA ASP A 31 -7.28 3.41 7.95
C ASP A 31 -7.91 2.07 8.37
N ASN A 32 -9.23 2.05 8.58
CA ASN A 32 -10.00 0.85 8.92
C ASN A 32 -9.94 -0.25 7.84
N MET A 33 -9.54 0.08 6.61
CA MET A 33 -9.38 -0.88 5.51
C MET A 33 -8.03 -1.61 5.55
N ILE A 34 -7.03 -1.08 6.27
CA ILE A 34 -5.65 -1.60 6.27
C ILE A 34 -5.61 -3.10 6.57
N LYS A 35 -6.30 -3.53 7.64
CA LYS A 35 -6.27 -4.94 8.07
C LYS A 35 -6.80 -5.89 6.98
N VAL A 36 -7.94 -5.54 6.39
CA VAL A 36 -8.57 -6.36 5.33
C VAL A 36 -7.70 -6.38 4.06
N MET A 37 -7.06 -5.25 3.75
CA MET A 37 -6.18 -5.11 2.61
C MET A 37 -4.91 -5.96 2.76
N VAL A 38 -4.28 -5.94 3.93
CA VAL A 38 -3.12 -6.81 4.24
C VAL A 38 -3.49 -8.29 4.20
N GLU A 39 -4.62 -8.68 4.78
CA GLU A 39 -5.10 -10.07 4.71
C GLU A 39 -5.33 -10.54 3.27
N SER A 40 -5.76 -9.64 2.39
CA SER A 40 -6.03 -9.95 0.99
C SER A 40 -4.75 -10.21 0.18
N MET A 41 -3.61 -9.65 0.58
CA MET A 41 -2.33 -9.87 -0.08
C MET A 41 -1.85 -11.32 0.00
N ARG A 42 -2.41 -12.14 0.91
CA ARG A 42 -2.08 -13.57 1.03
C ARG A 42 -2.47 -14.39 -0.20
N PHE A 43 -3.36 -13.88 -1.03
CA PHE A 43 -3.83 -14.55 -2.25
C PHE A 43 -3.20 -14.00 -3.52
N VAL A 44 -2.38 -12.96 -3.41
CA VAL A 44 -1.75 -12.26 -4.52
C VAL A 44 -0.48 -12.99 -4.97
N ALA A 45 -0.18 -12.99 -6.26
CA ALA A 45 1.01 -13.62 -6.81
C ALA A 45 2.31 -12.91 -6.34
N PRO A 46 3.44 -13.62 -6.19
CA PRO A 46 4.70 -13.02 -5.75
C PRO A 46 5.12 -11.80 -6.57
N LEU A 47 5.07 -11.88 -7.91
CA LEU A 47 5.39 -10.76 -8.80
C LEU A 47 4.48 -9.55 -8.56
N SER A 48 3.20 -9.78 -8.26
CA SER A 48 2.27 -8.69 -7.94
C SER A 48 2.61 -8.04 -6.59
N LEU A 49 3.19 -8.77 -5.63
CA LEU A 49 3.71 -8.17 -4.39
C LEU A 49 4.93 -7.27 -4.67
N ASP A 50 5.80 -7.63 -5.61
CA ASP A 50 6.90 -6.75 -6.03
C ASP A 50 6.37 -5.46 -6.67
N VAL A 51 5.33 -5.56 -7.51
CA VAL A 51 4.64 -4.39 -8.07
C VAL A 51 3.98 -3.55 -6.98
N LEU A 52 3.42 -4.16 -5.94
CA LEU A 52 2.90 -3.44 -4.77
C LEU A 52 4.01 -2.65 -4.07
N CYS A 53 5.18 -3.24 -3.84
CA CYS A 53 6.35 -2.53 -3.28
C CYS A 53 6.76 -1.34 -4.15
N PHE A 54 6.79 -1.51 -5.47
CA PHE A 54 7.04 -0.42 -6.42
C PHE A 54 6.00 0.70 -6.29
N CYS A 55 4.70 0.35 -6.19
CA CYS A 55 3.64 1.35 -6.00
C CYS A 55 3.78 2.10 -4.67
N ILE A 56 4.15 1.41 -3.58
CA ILE A 56 4.43 2.01 -2.27
C ILE A 56 5.57 3.02 -2.38
N LEU A 57 6.68 2.65 -3.01
CA LEU A 57 7.82 3.55 -3.21
C LEU A 57 7.41 4.81 -3.97
N ASN A 58 6.67 4.65 -5.07
CA ASN A 58 6.19 5.80 -5.83
C ASN A 58 5.26 6.72 -5.03
N ARG A 59 4.47 6.17 -4.09
CA ARG A 59 3.64 6.98 -3.17
C ARG A 59 4.51 7.74 -2.17
N LEU A 60 5.56 7.13 -1.65
CA LEU A 60 6.49 7.76 -0.71
C LEU A 60 7.36 8.84 -1.35
N THR A 61 7.80 8.66 -2.60
CA THR A 61 8.64 9.62 -3.33
C THR A 61 7.84 10.72 -4.02
N GLY A 62 6.53 10.52 -4.19
CA GLY A 62 5.68 11.43 -4.97
C GLY A 62 5.85 11.30 -6.48
N SER A 63 6.58 10.31 -6.98
CA SER A 63 6.90 10.15 -8.41
C SER A 63 5.69 9.80 -9.28
N MET A 64 4.65 9.18 -8.72
CA MET A 64 3.40 8.81 -9.43
C MET A 64 2.13 9.41 -8.75
N GLY A 65 2.29 10.46 -7.95
CA GLY A 65 1.20 11.11 -7.24
C GLY A 65 1.34 12.63 -7.29
N ASP A 66 0.43 13.34 -6.64
CA ASP A 66 0.55 14.78 -6.48
C ASP A 66 1.86 15.12 -5.75
N ALA A 67 2.80 15.74 -6.45
CA ALA A 67 4.08 16.22 -5.91
C ALA A 67 3.90 17.26 -4.78
N SER A 68 2.65 17.67 -4.49
CA SER A 68 2.25 18.66 -3.51
C SER A 68 1.67 18.07 -2.21
N ARG A 69 1.70 16.75 -2.01
CA ARG A 69 1.17 16.14 -0.78
C ARG A 69 2.03 16.48 0.43
N SER A 70 1.54 17.38 1.27
CA SER A 70 2.19 17.71 2.54
C SER A 70 2.30 16.46 3.43
N ARG A 71 3.51 16.23 3.96
CA ARG A 71 3.78 15.16 4.94
C ARG A 71 3.25 15.52 6.33
N LEU A 72 3.09 16.81 6.60
CA LEU A 72 2.55 17.36 7.84
C LEU A 72 1.13 17.89 7.61
N LYS A 73 0.31 17.88 8.67
CA LYS A 73 -0.95 18.61 8.69
C LYS A 73 -0.67 20.13 8.65
N GLU A 74 -1.72 20.91 8.43
CA GLU A 74 -1.64 22.39 8.41
C GLU A 74 -1.10 22.98 9.72
N ASP A 75 -1.22 22.24 10.83
CA ASP A 75 -0.64 22.61 12.12
C ASP A 75 0.90 22.56 12.16
N GLY A 76 1.55 21.95 11.16
CA GLY A 76 3.00 21.83 11.06
C GLY A 76 3.65 20.91 12.09
N VAL A 77 2.87 20.22 12.94
CA VAL A 77 3.38 19.37 14.03
C VAL A 77 2.97 17.92 13.83
N ASN A 78 1.74 17.69 13.38
CA ASN A 78 1.21 16.34 13.24
C ASN A 78 1.49 15.78 11.83
N VAL A 79 1.82 14.50 11.76
CA VAL A 79 1.95 13.80 10.47
C VAL A 79 0.60 13.77 9.77
N SER A 80 0.61 13.94 8.45
CA SER A 80 -0.57 13.84 7.59
C SER A 80 -1.21 12.45 7.67
N GLN A 81 -2.55 12.38 7.57
CA GLN A 81 -3.30 11.13 7.72
C GLN A 81 -2.86 10.08 6.70
N TRP A 82 -2.66 10.49 5.44
CA TRP A 82 -2.29 9.56 4.37
C TRP A 82 -0.96 8.86 4.67
N LEU A 83 0.01 9.60 5.20
CA LEU A 83 1.33 9.07 5.51
C LEU A 83 1.25 8.13 6.72
N GLN A 84 0.51 8.50 7.77
CA GLN A 84 0.30 7.61 8.92
C GLN A 84 -0.39 6.29 8.52
N SER A 85 -1.44 6.36 7.69
CA SER A 85 -2.13 5.17 7.19
C SER A 85 -1.20 4.30 6.32
N LEU A 86 -0.40 4.92 5.46
CA LEU A 86 0.55 4.23 4.60
C LEU A 86 1.66 3.54 5.41
N GLU A 87 2.24 4.23 6.40
CA GLU A 87 3.23 3.67 7.32
C GLU A 87 2.67 2.48 8.10
N THR A 88 1.43 2.61 8.60
CA THR A 88 0.73 1.53 9.30
C THR A 88 0.54 0.31 8.40
N PHE A 89 0.17 0.53 7.13
CA PHE A 89 0.02 -0.54 6.15
C PHE A 89 1.35 -1.22 5.82
N ILE A 90 2.42 -0.46 5.56
CA ILE A 90 3.75 -0.99 5.27
C ILE A 90 4.23 -1.85 6.46
N GLY A 91 4.11 -1.34 7.69
CA GLY A 91 4.49 -2.08 8.88
C GLY A 91 3.70 -3.39 9.05
N ALA A 92 2.40 -3.37 8.77
CA ALA A 92 1.57 -4.58 8.80
C ALA A 92 1.93 -5.57 7.68
N LEU A 93 2.22 -5.08 6.47
CA LEU A 93 2.64 -5.89 5.32
C LEU A 93 3.98 -6.59 5.61
N CYS A 94 4.99 -5.87 6.09
CA CYS A 94 6.29 -6.43 6.43
C CYS A 94 6.20 -7.50 7.53
N LYS A 95 5.33 -7.30 8.53
CA LYS A 95 5.07 -8.32 9.57
C LYS A 95 4.42 -9.58 9.00
N GLN A 96 3.52 -9.42 8.04
CA GLN A 96 2.75 -10.52 7.45
C GLN A 96 3.54 -11.30 6.40
N PHE A 97 4.50 -10.66 5.72
CA PHE A 97 5.30 -11.24 4.63
C PHE A 97 6.80 -11.05 4.88
N PRO A 98 7.44 -11.89 5.72
CA PRO A 98 8.87 -11.77 6.04
C PRO A 98 9.80 -11.97 4.85
N SER A 99 9.33 -12.66 3.81
CA SER A 99 10.06 -12.92 2.56
C SER A 99 9.86 -11.84 1.50
N LEU A 100 9.09 -10.79 1.79
CA LEU A 100 8.93 -9.66 0.89
C LEU A 100 10.27 -8.93 0.78
N GLU A 101 10.77 -8.69 -0.42
CA GLU A 101 12.02 -7.94 -0.62
C GLU A 101 11.77 -6.45 -0.34
N VAL A 102 11.87 -6.09 0.93
CA VAL A 102 11.67 -4.72 1.42
C VAL A 102 12.91 -3.85 1.20
N ARG A 103 14.02 -4.40 0.67
CA ARG A 103 15.30 -3.71 0.49
C ARG A 103 15.16 -2.38 -0.22
N GLY A 104 14.32 -2.30 -1.26
CA GLY A 104 14.09 -1.05 -1.98
C GLY A 104 13.40 0.04 -1.15
N ILE A 105 12.67 -0.32 -0.10
CA ILE A 105 11.97 0.60 0.82
C ILE A 105 12.86 1.06 1.98
N ILE A 106 13.81 0.22 2.40
CA ILE A 106 14.74 0.52 3.52
C ILE A 106 16.09 1.09 3.08
N SER A 107 16.36 1.09 1.76
CA SER A 107 17.58 1.61 1.14
C SER A 107 17.54 3.12 0.99
#